data_AF-A0AAE8JVX4-F1
#
_entry.id   AF-A0AAE8JVX4-F1
#
_cell.length_a   1.000
_cell.length_b   1.000
_cell.length_c   1.000
_cell.angle_alpha   90.00
_cell.angle_beta   90.00
_cell.angle_gamma   90.00
#
_symmetry.space_group_name_H-M   'P 1'
#
loop_
_entity.id
_entity.type
_entity.pdbx_description
1 polymer ?
#
loop_
_entity_poly.entity_id
_entity_poly.type
_entity_poly.pdbx_seq_one_letter_code
_entity_poly.pdbx_strand_id
1 'polypeptide(L)'
;MRDDKDRSTLQLPLPGRPGRPPANGLAAMTDAERARRYRESQAKRLVKGRRNLQDLTDSLLLEQIRRTIANGSTKRTVARYVTELARRYA
;
A
#
# COMPACT_ATOMS: atom_id res chain seq x y z
N MET A 1 -3.49 5.74 -58.73
CA MET A 1 -4.33 6.92 -58.43
C MET A 1 -5.31 6.47 -57.35
N ARG A 2 -5.23 7.01 -56.13
CA ARG A 2 -6.21 6.70 -55.06
C ARG A 2 -7.48 7.48 -55.37
N ASP A 3 -8.63 6.83 -55.23
CA ASP A 3 -9.94 7.44 -55.47
C ASP A 3 -10.27 8.35 -54.27
N ASP A 4 -10.24 9.67 -54.48
CA ASP A 4 -10.50 10.68 -53.45
C ASP A 4 -11.95 10.66 -52.92
N LYS A 5 -12.82 9.84 -53.53
CA LYS A 5 -14.23 9.68 -53.12
C LYS A 5 -14.50 8.45 -52.26
N ASP A 6 -13.49 7.66 -51.93
CA ASP A 6 -13.66 6.45 -51.12
C ASP A 6 -13.78 6.79 -49.62
N ARG A 7 -14.99 7.19 -49.19
CA ARG A 7 -15.33 7.53 -47.80
C ARG A 7 -15.36 6.32 -46.86
N SER A 8 -15.10 5.12 -47.37
CA SER A 8 -15.19 3.84 -46.66
C SER A 8 -14.10 3.66 -45.58
N THR A 9 -13.08 4.52 -45.56
CA THR A 9 -11.95 4.40 -44.62
C THR A 9 -11.89 5.53 -43.57
N LEU A 10 -13.04 6.07 -43.17
CA LEU A 10 -13.08 6.87 -41.94
C LEU A 10 -12.88 5.91 -40.76
N GLN A 11 -11.64 5.80 -40.28
CA GLN A 11 -11.36 5.17 -38.99
C GLN A 11 -12.19 5.89 -37.94
N LEU A 12 -13.31 5.29 -37.55
CA LEU A 12 -14.11 5.77 -36.44
C LEU A 12 -13.20 5.79 -35.21
N PRO A 13 -13.04 6.93 -34.51
CA PRO A 13 -12.35 6.95 -33.24
C PRO A 13 -13.18 6.12 -32.27
N LEU A 14 -12.78 4.86 -32.07
CA LEU A 14 -13.41 4.00 -31.07
C LEU A 14 -13.17 4.65 -29.69
N PRO A 15 -14.21 4.87 -28.88
CA PRO A 15 -14.02 5.36 -27.53
C PRO A 15 -13.10 4.37 -26.80
N GLY A 16 -12.04 4.90 -26.18
CA GLY A 16 -11.12 4.09 -25.38
C GLY A 16 -11.88 3.33 -24.29
N ARG A 17 -11.36 2.16 -23.89
CA ARG A 17 -11.98 1.38 -22.80
C ARG A 17 -12.14 2.27 -21.57
N PRO A 18 -13.34 2.34 -20.95
CA PRO A 18 -13.51 3.11 -19.73
C PRO A 18 -12.50 2.60 -18.69
N GLY A 19 -11.85 3.55 -18.00
CA GLY A 19 -10.91 3.22 -16.93
C GLY A 19 -11.59 2.40 -15.84
N ARG A 20 -10.78 1.73 -15.01
CA ARG A 20 -11.30 0.97 -13.87
C ARG A 20 -12.08 1.93 -12.95
N PRO A 21 -13.34 1.64 -12.59
CA PRO A 21 -14.08 2.47 -11.67
C PRO A 21 -13.35 2.55 -10.32
N PRO A 22 -13.52 3.66 -9.57
CA PRO A 22 -12.90 3.80 -8.26
C PRO A 22 -13.37 2.70 -7.31
N ALA A 23 -12.53 2.32 -6.34
CA ALA A 23 -12.79 1.18 -5.46
C ALA A 23 -14.08 1.31 -4.61
N ASN A 24 -14.57 2.53 -4.40
CA ASN A 24 -15.83 2.84 -3.71
C ASN A 24 -17.01 3.07 -4.66
N GLY A 25 -16.82 2.96 -5.98
CA GLY A 25 -17.85 3.19 -7.00
C GLY A 25 -18.30 4.65 -7.18
N LEU A 26 -17.78 5.59 -6.39
CA LEU A 26 -18.23 6.99 -6.37
C LEU A 26 -17.20 7.94 -6.98
N ALA A 27 -16.00 7.99 -6.39
CA ALA A 27 -14.95 8.92 -6.81
C ALA A 27 -13.57 8.34 -6.48
N ALA A 28 -12.57 8.69 -7.29
CA ALA A 28 -11.19 8.35 -7.00
C ALA A 28 -10.77 8.98 -5.67
N MET A 29 -10.07 8.21 -4.82
CA MET A 29 -9.50 8.74 -3.58
C MET A 29 -8.39 9.73 -3.90
N THR A 30 -8.43 10.87 -3.21
CA THR A 30 -7.32 11.81 -3.16
C THR A 30 -6.09 11.16 -2.51
N ASP A 31 -4.90 11.71 -2.76
CA ASP A 31 -3.68 11.21 -2.13
C ASP A 31 -3.70 11.36 -0.60
N ALA A 32 -4.33 12.42 -0.10
CA ALA A 32 -4.52 12.63 1.34
C ALA A 32 -5.40 11.54 1.97
N GLU A 33 -6.52 11.18 1.33
CA GLU A 33 -7.39 10.09 1.79
C GLU A 33 -6.68 8.74 1.74
N ARG A 34 -5.93 8.48 0.66
CA ARG A 34 -5.14 7.26 0.52
C ARG A 34 -4.10 7.14 1.63
N ALA A 35 -3.37 8.23 1.91
CA ALA A 35 -2.40 8.27 3.00
C ALA A 35 -3.07 8.06 4.36
N ARG A 36 -4.24 8.68 4.60
CA ARG A 36 -5.00 8.49 5.85
C ARG A 36 -5.42 7.03 6.04
N ARG A 37 -6.06 6.43 5.03
CA ARG A 37 -6.47 5.01 5.05
C ARG A 37 -5.30 4.06 5.22
N TYR A 38 -4.16 4.36 4.59
CA TYR A 38 -2.93 3.60 4.79
C TYR A 38 -2.49 3.64 6.26
N ARG A 39 -2.39 4.83 6.87
CA ARG A 39 -2.02 4.98 8.30
C ARG A 39 -3.01 4.26 9.22
N GLU A 40 -4.31 4.40 8.98
CA GLU A 40 -5.35 3.69 9.74
C GLU A 40 -5.18 2.17 9.65
N SER A 41 -4.90 1.65 8.46
CA SER A 41 -4.68 0.22 8.22
C SER A 41 -3.42 -0.27 8.94
N GLN A 42 -2.34 0.52 8.92
CA GLN A 42 -1.12 0.22 9.67
C GLN A 42 -1.36 0.21 11.18
N ALA A 43 -2.13 1.17 11.72
CA ALA A 43 -2.48 1.20 13.14
C ALA A 43 -3.27 -0.06 13.56
N LYS A 44 -4.24 -0.50 12.75
CA LYS A 44 -4.99 -1.75 12.99
C LYS A 44 -4.07 -2.98 12.99
N ARG A 45 -3.14 -3.05 12.02
CA ARG A 45 -2.14 -4.14 11.95
C ARG A 45 -1.22 -4.16 13.17
N LEU A 46 -0.81 -2.99 13.66
CA LEU A 46 -0.01 -2.89 14.89
C LEU A 46 -0.75 -3.45 16.11
N VAL A 47 -2.04 -3.14 16.26
CA VAL A 47 -2.86 -3.68 17.36
C VAL A 47 -2.91 -5.21 17.30
N LYS A 48 -3.13 -5.78 16.11
CA LYS A 48 -3.14 -7.24 15.91
C LYS A 48 -1.76 -7.86 16.19
N GLY A 49 -0.70 -7.27 15.62
CA GLY A 49 0.66 -7.79 15.68
C GLY A 49 1.35 -7.64 17.04
N ARG A 50 0.79 -6.88 17.99
CA ARG A 50 1.24 -6.91 19.39
C ARG A 50 1.13 -8.30 20.02
N ARG A 51 0.16 -9.10 19.58
CA ARG A 51 -0.04 -10.47 20.08
C ARG A 51 0.85 -11.47 19.35
N ASN A 52 0.99 -11.32 18.03
CA ASN A 52 1.83 -12.18 17.20
C ASN A 52 2.75 -11.35 16.31
N LEU A 53 4.06 -11.43 16.56
CA LEU A 53 5.07 -10.67 15.82
C LEU A 53 5.17 -11.10 14.35
N GLN A 54 4.85 -12.36 14.05
CA GLN A 54 4.87 -12.90 12.70
C GLN A 54 3.85 -12.22 11.79
N ASP A 55 2.75 -11.70 12.38
CA ASP A 55 1.72 -10.98 11.64
C ASP A 55 2.14 -9.55 11.27
N LEU A 56 3.23 -9.02 11.85
CA LEU A 56 3.73 -7.70 11.51
C LEU A 56 4.49 -7.74 10.18
N THR A 57 4.31 -6.70 9.38
CA THR A 57 5.17 -6.46 8.21
C THR A 57 6.52 -5.93 8.68
N ASP A 58 7.57 -6.11 7.87
CA ASP A 58 8.92 -5.66 8.23
C ASP A 58 8.98 -4.15 8.47
N SER A 59 8.26 -3.38 7.66
CA SER A 59 8.09 -1.94 7.85
C SER A 59 7.52 -1.58 9.22
N LEU A 60 6.58 -2.37 9.74
CA LEU A 60 6.01 -2.17 11.07
C LEU A 60 6.97 -2.63 12.18
N LEU A 61 7.73 -3.70 11.97
CA LEU A 61 8.78 -4.13 12.91
C LEU A 61 9.85 -3.05 13.07
N LEU A 62 10.32 -2.46 11.97
CA LEU A 62 11.28 -1.36 11.99
C LEU A 62 10.71 -0.11 12.70
N GLU A 63 9.45 0.24 12.43
CA GLU A 63 8.80 1.36 13.12
C GLU A 63 8.65 1.08 14.63
N GLN A 64 8.37 -0.17 15.04
CA GLN A 64 8.35 -0.54 16.46
C GLN A 64 9.74 -0.47 17.11
N ILE A 65 10.80 -0.90 16.42
CA ILE A 65 12.18 -0.75 16.88
C ILE A 65 12.49 0.73 17.09
N ARG A 66 12.22 1.58 16.09
CA ARG A 66 12.45 3.03 16.18
C ARG A 66 11.70 3.66 17.35
N ARG A 67 10.42 3.33 17.53
CA ARG A 67 9.60 3.86 18.63
C ARG A 67 10.05 3.39 20.00
N THR A 68 10.41 2.12 20.13
CA THR A 68 10.85 1.57 21.42
C THR A 68 12.19 2.16 21.85
N ILE A 69 13.11 2.40 20.92
CA ILE A 69 14.35 3.14 21.17
C ILE A 69 14.03 4.59 21.59
N ALA A 70 13.20 5.30 20.83
CA ALA A 70 12.84 6.69 21.11
C ALA A 70 12.15 6.87 22.48
N ASN A 71 11.33 5.89 22.87
CA ASN A 71 10.62 5.89 24.15
C ASN A 71 11.49 5.40 25.32
N GLY A 72 12.77 5.10 25.10
CA GLY A 72 13.67 4.59 26.15
C GLY A 72 13.24 3.23 26.73
N SER A 73 12.54 2.40 25.93
CA SER A 73 12.09 1.08 26.38
C SER A 73 13.27 0.14 26.64
N THR A 74 13.00 -0.94 27.38
CA THR A 74 14.04 -1.92 27.74
C THR A 74 14.70 -2.54 26.50
N LYS A 75 16.02 -2.76 26.58
CA LYS A 75 16.81 -3.43 25.52
C LYS A 75 16.20 -4.77 25.09
N ARG A 76 15.59 -5.50 26.04
CA ARG A 76 14.88 -6.77 25.78
C ARG A 76 13.72 -6.62 24.80
N THR A 77 12.98 -5.51 24.88
CA THR A 77 11.85 -5.26 23.99
C THR A 77 12.33 -5.00 22.56
N VAL A 78 13.39 -4.22 22.40
CA VAL A 78 14.03 -3.98 21.11
C VAL A 78 14.56 -5.29 20.51
N ALA A 79 15.29 -6.08 21.32
CA ALA A 79 15.84 -7.37 20.91
C ALA A 79 14.75 -8.31 20.38
N ARG A 80 13.57 -8.35 21.02
CA ARG A 80 12.44 -9.17 20.57
C ARG A 80 12.01 -8.86 19.12
N TYR A 81 11.95 -7.58 18.74
CA TYR A 81 11.60 -7.20 17.37
C TYR A 81 12.74 -7.48 16.39
N VAL A 82 13.98 -7.24 16.79
CA VAL A 82 15.17 -7.51 15.98
C VAL A 82 15.32 -9.01 15.69
N THR A 83 15.09 -9.89 16.68
CA THR A 83 15.16 -11.34 16.51
C THR A 83 14.13 -11.85 15.51
N GLU A 84 12.90 -11.31 15.51
CA GLU A 84 11.91 -11.66 14.50
C GLU A 84 12.35 -11.25 13.10
N LEU A 85 12.94 -10.06 12.96
CA LEU A 85 13.45 -9.59 11.67
C LEU A 85 14.64 -10.46 11.21
N ALA A 86 15.58 -10.78 12.10
CA ALA A 86 16.69 -11.68 11.81
C ALA A 86 16.20 -13.06 11.37
N ARG A 87 15.19 -13.62 12.05
CA ARG A 87 14.59 -14.92 11.67
C ARG A 87 14.06 -14.94 10.23
N ARG A 88 13.55 -13.83 9.71
CA ARG A 88 12.99 -13.76 8.34
C ARG A 88 14.05 -13.75 7.24
N TYR A 89 15.27 -13.36 7.59
CA TYR A 89 16.37 -13.15 6.64
C TYR A 89 17.61 -13.98 6.96
N ALA A 90 17.47 -14.97 7.85
CA ALA A 90 18.53 -15.90 8.24
C ALA A 90 18.69 -17.03 7.23
#